data_AF-A0A3C1RP94-F1
#
_entry.id   AF-A0A3C1RP94-F1
#
_cell.length_a   1.000
_cell.length_b   1.000
_cell.length_c   1.000
_cell.angle_alpha   90.00
_cell.angle_beta   90.00
_cell.angle_gamma   90.00
#
_symmetry.space_group_name_H-M   'P 1'
#
loop_
_entity.id
_entity.type
_entity.pdbx_description
1 polymer ?
#
loop_
_entity_poly.entity_id
_entity_poly.type
_entity_poly.pdbx_seq_one_letter_code
_entity_poly.pdbx_strand_id
1 'polypeptide(L)'
;MKLSLQAILSDPNFDLSVGNSQRQLAISISAFPSQSDADVPLNLCLILDHSGSMSGKPLETVKQAAIELVDRLKPGDRISIITFDHRAKVLIP
;
A
#
# COMPACT_ATOMS: atom_id res chain seq x y z
N MET A 1 16.47 -4.81 0.18
CA MET A 1 15.53 -5.61 0.99
C MET A 1 15.85 -7.11 0.93
N LYS A 2 16.11 -7.76 2.08
CA LYS A 2 16.15 -9.24 2.17
C LYS A 2 14.79 -9.74 2.66
N LEU A 3 14.22 -10.73 2.00
CA LEU A 3 12.96 -11.36 2.40
C LEU A 3 13.27 -12.75 2.96
N SER A 4 12.65 -13.12 4.09
CA SER A 4 12.56 -14.52 4.52
C SER A 4 11.14 -15.01 4.37
N LEU A 5 10.99 -16.19 3.81
CA LEU A 5 9.72 -16.89 3.73
C LEU A 5 9.85 -18.21 4.49
N GLN A 6 8.94 -18.43 5.43
CA GLN A 6 8.84 -19.68 6.17
C GLN A 6 7.47 -20.27 5.87
N ALA A 7 7.46 -21.54 5.48
CA ALA A 7 6.24 -22.28 5.19
C ALA A 7 6.22 -23.55 6.01
N ILE A 8 5.09 -23.81 6.68
CA ILE A 8 4.88 -25.02 7.48
C ILE A 8 3.56 -25.64 7.04
N LEU A 9 3.59 -26.95 6.80
CA LEU A 9 2.41 -27.73 6.46
C LEU A 9 1.92 -28.47 7.69
N SER A 10 0.60 -28.57 7.87
CA SER A 10 -0.01 -29.27 9.02
C SER A 10 0.34 -30.76 9.07
N ASP A 11 0.58 -31.38 7.92
CA ASP A 11 1.02 -32.77 7.80
C ASP A 11 1.83 -32.93 6.50
N PRO A 12 3.12 -33.30 6.58
CA PRO A 12 4.01 -33.43 5.41
C PRO A 12 3.82 -34.75 4.65
N ASN A 13 3.13 -35.73 5.22
CA ASN A 13 2.94 -37.03 4.56
C ASN A 13 1.78 -36.96 3.58
N PHE A 14 1.77 -37.80 2.55
CA PHE A 14 0.69 -37.85 1.57
C PHE A 14 0.27 -39.30 1.36
N ASP A 15 -1.00 -39.59 1.64
CA ASP A 15 -1.57 -40.91 1.36
C ASP A 15 -2.22 -40.90 -0.02
N LEU A 16 -1.59 -41.60 -0.96
CA LEU A 16 -2.01 -41.72 -2.35
C LEU A 16 -3.31 -42.52 -2.51
N SER A 17 -3.74 -43.26 -1.48
CA SER A 17 -4.96 -44.07 -1.50
C SER A 17 -6.23 -43.28 -1.17
N VAL A 18 -6.09 -42.08 -0.61
CA VAL A 18 -7.22 -41.23 -0.23
C VAL A 18 -7.47 -40.19 -1.33
N GLY A 19 -8.62 -40.29 -2.01
CA GLY A 19 -8.96 -39.42 -3.15
C GLY A 19 -9.18 -37.95 -2.81
N ASN A 20 -9.30 -37.59 -1.52
CA ASN A 20 -9.39 -36.20 -1.08
C ASN A 20 -8.84 -36.02 0.33
N SER A 21 -7.96 -35.04 0.53
CA SER A 21 -7.38 -34.72 1.84
C SER A 21 -7.33 -33.22 2.05
N GLN A 22 -7.73 -32.74 3.22
CA GLN A 22 -7.60 -31.34 3.60
C GLN A 22 -6.32 -31.14 4.42
N ARG A 23 -5.53 -30.13 4.06
CA ARG A 23 -4.34 -29.71 4.83
C ARG A 23 -4.27 -28.19 4.96
N GLN A 24 -3.57 -27.74 5.98
CA GLN A 24 -3.34 -26.32 6.24
C GLN A 24 -1.88 -25.98 5.94
N LEU A 25 -1.68 -24.87 5.24
CA LEU A 25 -0.38 -24.29 4.95
C LEU A 25 -0.30 -22.95 5.68
N ALA A 26 0.65 -22.82 6.59
CA ALA A 26 0.99 -21.56 7.22
C ALA A 26 2.19 -20.97 6.49
N ILE A 27 2.07 -19.72 6.02
CA ILE A 27 3.16 -18.98 5.39
C ILE A 27 3.42 -17.74 6.23
N SER A 28 4.67 -17.56 6.65
CA SER A 28 5.16 -16.34 7.28
C SER A 28 6.15 -15.67 6.34
N ILE A 29 5.94 -14.37 6.12
CA ILE A 29 6.80 -13.53 5.29
C ILE A 29 7.37 -12.45 6.20
N SER A 30 8.69 -12.30 6.20
CA SER A 30 9.36 -11.23 6.94
C SER A 30 10.33 -10.50 6.03
N ALA A 31 10.39 -9.18 6.19
CA ALA A 31 11.29 -8.33 5.47
C ALA A 31 12.35 -7.78 6.42
N PHE A 32 13.61 -7.90 6.02
CA PHE A 32 14.75 -7.34 6.73
C PHE A 32 15.36 -6.19 5.92
N PRO A 33 15.66 -5.07 6.60
CA PRO A 33 16.39 -3.98 5.96
C PRO A 33 17.74 -4.51 5.48
N SER A 34 18.12 -4.18 4.25
CA SER A 34 19.46 -4.49 3.74
C SER A 34 20.31 -3.23 3.79
N GLN A 35 21.62 -3.36 4.05
CA GLN A 35 22.56 -2.22 4.06
C GLN A 35 22.56 -1.38 2.77
N SER A 36 22.07 -1.95 1.67
CA SER A 36 21.79 -1.27 0.40
C SER A 36 20.28 -1.24 0.15
N ASP A 37 19.50 -0.65 1.04
CA ASP A 37 18.17 -0.19 0.66
C ASP A 37 18.39 0.99 -0.28
N ALA A 38 18.48 0.69 -1.57
CA ALA A 38 18.24 1.69 -2.60
C ALA A 38 16.90 2.34 -2.23
N ASP A 39 16.89 3.65 -2.08
CA ASP A 39 15.67 4.43 -1.83
C ASP A 39 14.77 4.19 -3.03
N VAL A 40 13.89 3.18 -2.93
CA VAL A 40 12.95 2.85 -4.01
C VAL A 40 11.96 3.99 -4.04
N PRO A 41 11.88 4.75 -5.15
CA PRO A 41 11.01 5.90 -5.20
C PRO A 41 9.56 5.49 -4.93
N LEU A 42 8.93 6.15 -3.97
CA LEU A 42 7.52 6.00 -3.69
C LEU A 42 6.71 6.62 -4.84
N ASN A 43 5.62 5.97 -5.23
CA ASN A 43 4.63 6.55 -6.12
C ASN A 43 3.30 6.69 -5.36
N LEU A 44 2.99 7.91 -4.93
CA LEU A 44 1.86 8.22 -4.07
C LEU A 44 0.75 8.90 -4.86
N CYS A 45 -0.47 8.35 -4.84
CA CYS A 45 -1.64 8.98 -5.45
C CYS A 45 -2.64 9.41 -4.38
N LEU A 46 -2.95 10.70 -4.32
CA LEU A 46 -3.94 11.28 -3.43
C LEU A 46 -5.25 11.51 -4.18
N ILE A 47 -6.33 10.88 -3.69
CA ILE A 47 -7.68 11.07 -4.22
C ILE A 47 -8.50 11.85 -3.18
N LEU A 48 -8.80 13.11 -3.48
CA LEU A 48 -9.40 14.06 -2.54
C LEU A 48 -10.85 14.38 -2.91
N ASP A 49 -11.74 14.28 -1.93
CA ASP A 49 -13.16 14.63 -2.09
C ASP A 49 -13.34 16.16 -2.09
N HIS A 50 -14.02 16.68 -3.11
CA HIS A 50 -14.39 18.08 -3.28
C HIS A 50 -15.92 18.26 -3.38
N SER A 51 -16.69 17.32 -2.83
CA SER A 51 -18.13 17.43 -2.71
C SER A 51 -18.55 18.58 -1.79
N GLY A 52 -19.81 19.03 -1.91
CA GLY A 52 -20.34 20.15 -1.12
C GLY A 52 -20.19 19.96 0.41
N SER A 53 -20.22 18.72 0.92
CA SER A 53 -20.01 18.39 2.34
C SER A 53 -18.58 18.61 2.82
N MET A 54 -17.60 18.65 1.92
CA MET A 54 -16.21 18.91 2.28
C MET A 54 -15.94 20.40 2.52
N SER A 55 -16.89 21.28 2.20
CA SER A 55 -16.75 22.74 2.34
C SER A 55 -16.35 23.17 3.75
N GLY A 56 -15.46 24.15 3.84
CA GLY A 56 -15.01 24.74 5.09
C GLY A 56 -13.93 23.89 5.77
N LYS A 57 -14.14 23.54 7.05
CA LYS A 57 -13.12 22.91 7.90
C LYS A 57 -12.58 21.57 7.38
N PRO A 58 -13.39 20.64 6.82
CA PRO A 58 -12.88 19.38 6.30
C PRO A 58 -11.89 19.58 5.16
N LEU A 59 -12.19 20.44 4.19
CA LEU A 59 -11.31 20.74 3.07
C LEU A 59 -9.99 21.36 3.52
N GLU A 60 -10.02 22.30 4.47
CA GLU A 60 -8.79 22.89 5.01
C GLU A 60 -7.93 21.85 5.74
N THR A 61 -8.56 20.91 6.43
CA THR A 61 -7.85 19.82 7.12
C THR A 61 -7.20 18.87 6.11
N VAL A 62 -7.91 18.52 5.03
CA VAL A 62 -7.40 17.68 3.95
C VAL A 62 -6.22 18.34 3.24
N LYS A 63 -6.31 19.65 2.97
CA LYS A 63 -5.18 20.41 2.39
C LYS A 63 -3.96 20.39 3.29
N GLN A 64 -4.12 20.63 4.59
CA GLN A 64 -3.01 20.58 5.54
C GLN A 64 -2.37 19.19 5.58
N ALA A 65 -3.16 18.13 5.67
CA ALA A 65 -2.65 16.76 5.64
C ALA A 65 -1.93 16.42 4.31
N ALA A 66 -2.45 16.89 3.18
CA ALA A 66 -1.82 16.71 1.88
C ALA A 66 -0.48 17.43 1.78
N ILE A 67 -0.38 18.67 2.32
CA ILE A 67 0.88 19.42 2.38
C ILE A 67 1.89 18.67 3.25
N GLU A 68 1.50 18.21 4.44
CA GLU A 68 2.38 17.44 5.32
C GLU A 68 2.87 16.13 4.69
N LEU A 69 2.07 15.50 3.83
CA LEU A 69 2.47 14.31 3.09
C LEU A 69 3.50 14.65 2.01
N VAL A 70 3.27 15.73 1.26
CA VAL A 70 4.20 16.22 0.23
C VAL A 70 5.56 16.59 0.84
N ASP A 71 5.55 17.25 1.99
CA ASP A 71 6.77 17.67 2.69
C ASP A 71 7.63 16.50 3.19
N ARG A 72 7.05 15.30 3.31
CA ARG A 72 7.75 14.06 3.72
C ARG A 72 8.27 13.25 2.54
N LEU A 73 7.88 13.60 1.31
CA LEU A 73 8.38 12.91 0.12
C LEU A 73 9.86 13.23 -0.10
N LYS A 74 10.59 12.22 -0.59
CA LYS A 74 12.01 12.33 -0.87
C LYS A 74 12.27 12.68 -2.33
N PRO A 75 13.45 13.21 -2.66
CA PRO A 75 13.86 13.38 -4.05
C PRO A 75 13.80 12.06 -4.82
N GLY A 76 13.00 12.03 -5.89
CA GLY A 76 12.77 10.84 -6.72
C GLY A 76 11.37 10.27 -6.58
N ASP A 77 10.70 10.50 -5.45
CA ASP A 77 9.30 10.12 -5.24
C ASP A 77 8.39 10.85 -6.22
N ARG A 78 7.29 10.20 -6.58
CA ARG A 78 6.25 10.73 -7.48
C ARG A 78 4.97 10.93 -6.71
N ILE A 79 4.29 12.03 -6.99
CA ILE A 79 2.97 12.31 -6.43
C ILE A 79 1.97 12.65 -7.53
N SER A 80 0.82 12.00 -7.49
CA SER A 80 -0.35 12.35 -8.29
C SER A 80 -1.46 12.83 -7.37
N ILE A 81 -2.19 13.87 -7.77
CA ILE A 81 -3.33 14.41 -7.01
C ILE A 81 -4.55 14.44 -7.92
N ILE A 82 -5.63 13.78 -7.48
CA ILE A 82 -6.90 13.70 -8.15
C ILE A 82 -7.97 14.24 -7.20
N THR A 83 -8.74 15.24 -7.65
CA THR A 83 -9.95 15.66 -6.94
C THR A 83 -11.17 15.03 -7.55
N PHE A 84 -12.16 14.68 -6.74
CA PHE A 84 -13.44 14.16 -7.25
C PHE A 84 -14.63 14.84 -6.59
N ASP A 85 -15.67 15.07 -7.40
CA ASP A 85 -17.02 15.43 -6.96
C ASP A 85 -18.05 14.61 -7.76
N HIS A 86 -18.66 15.20 -8.79
CA HIS A 86 -19.41 14.51 -9.84
C HIS A 86 -18.50 13.91 -10.91
N ARG A 87 -17.27 14.41 -11.06
CA ARG A 87 -16.27 13.88 -11.99
C ARG A 87 -14.89 13.87 -11.34
N ALA A 88 -14.06 12.90 -11.72
CA ALA A 88 -12.65 12.91 -11.34
C ALA A 88 -11.88 13.92 -12.20
N LYS A 89 -11.06 14.73 -11.56
CA LYS A 89 -10.16 15.70 -12.19
C LYS A 89 -8.75 15.50 -11.67
N VAL A 90 -7.82 15.22 -12.58
CA VAL A 90 -6.39 15.17 -12.25
C VAL A 90 -5.89 16.59 -12.09
N LEU A 91 -5.37 16.93 -10.90
CA LEU A 91 -4.70 18.20 -10.63
C LEU A 91 -3.21 18.12 -10.92
N ILE A 92 -2.58 17.00 -10.54
CA ILE A 92 -1.16 16.72 -10.76
C ILE A 92 -1.04 15.25 -11.18
N PRO A 93 -0.39 14.95 -12.33
CA PRO A 93 -0.19 13.58 -12.79
C PRO A 93 0.97 12.88 -12.09
#